data_AF-A0A7C7YVE4-F1
#
_entry.id   AF-A0A7C7YVE4-F1
#
_cell.length_a   1.000
_cell.length_b   1.000
_cell.length_c   1.000
_cell.angle_alpha   90.00
_cell.angle_beta   90.00
_cell.angle_gamma   90.00
#
_symmetry.space_group_name_H-M   'P 1'
#
loop_
_entity.id
_entity.type
_entity.pdbx_description
1 polymer ?
#
loop_
_entity_poly.entity_id
_entity_poly.type
_entity_poly.pdbx_seq_one_letter_code
_entity_poly.pdbx_strand_id
1 'polypeptide(L)'
;MAILWPMRSLHACLILFCAACAGPAAETDGLPGSDLGGTQEPFAPARALRDDWARSSPWSFEQRLAELGLAAWNPAAITTLKTALDGGELKAVRAAVLLAHGAENSRETLLLRLESRVLSPERAGDAGDVVAAAALARWADEKTSLRLAALAVGERPHPDLEVRVECAAVALNGQAGEEASRLARWLVRVLHAGTPAEAGDAPDWTPTTFLAWAKGRAAAALAERAGIPNRFCADGSFAEQLEVALEFSRRLHLAP
;
A
#
# COMPACT_ATOMS: atom_id res chain seq x y z
N MET A 1 -23.40 -22.14 30.87
CA MET A 1 -23.85 -20.79 30.48
C MET A 1 -22.66 -20.06 29.88
N ALA A 2 -22.56 -20.07 28.54
CA ALA A 2 -21.48 -19.40 27.82
C ALA A 2 -21.88 -17.95 27.56
N ILE A 3 -21.07 -17.01 28.03
CA ILE A 3 -21.24 -15.58 27.81
C ILE A 3 -20.74 -15.30 26.38
N LEU A 4 -21.67 -15.20 25.43
CA LEU A 4 -21.41 -14.73 24.07
C LEU A 4 -21.08 -13.23 24.15
N TRP A 5 -19.78 -12.90 24.14
CA TRP A 5 -19.34 -11.55 23.82
C TRP A 5 -19.64 -11.25 22.35
N PRO A 6 -20.40 -10.20 22.02
CA PRO A 6 -20.45 -9.74 20.66
C PRO A 6 -19.10 -9.08 20.36
N MET A 7 -18.20 -9.82 19.69
CA MET A 7 -17.07 -9.25 18.98
C MET A 7 -17.62 -8.34 17.87
N ARG A 8 -18.00 -7.12 18.27
CA ARG A 8 -17.99 -5.97 17.36
C ARG A 8 -16.53 -5.61 17.15
N SER A 9 -15.82 -6.46 16.43
CA SER A 9 -14.61 -6.04 15.74
C SER A 9 -15.05 -4.93 14.81
N LEU A 10 -14.80 -3.69 15.23
CA LEU A 10 -14.69 -2.53 14.38
C LEU A 10 -13.58 -2.83 13.36
N HIS A 11 -13.88 -3.72 12.41
CA HIS A 11 -13.26 -3.68 11.10
C HIS A 11 -13.76 -2.37 10.50
N ALA A 12 -13.06 -1.29 10.84
CA ALA A 12 -12.83 -0.26 9.87
C ALA A 12 -12.10 -0.94 8.70
N CYS A 13 -12.89 -1.64 7.87
CA CYS A 13 -12.66 -1.65 6.45
C CYS A 13 -12.73 -0.17 6.06
N LEU A 14 -11.62 0.54 6.31
CA LEU A 14 -11.19 1.59 5.43
C LEU A 14 -11.01 0.85 4.10
N ILE A 15 -12.12 0.73 3.39
CA ILE A 15 -12.11 0.59 1.95
C ILE A 15 -11.46 1.91 1.52
N LEU A 16 -10.13 1.95 1.55
CA LEU A 16 -9.38 2.69 0.57
C LEU A 16 -9.85 2.08 -0.74
N PHE A 17 -11.00 2.59 -1.22
CA PHE A 17 -11.35 2.56 -2.60
C PHE A 17 -10.17 3.27 -3.23
N CYS A 18 -9.19 2.48 -3.66
CA CYS A 18 -8.24 2.88 -4.65
C CYS A 18 -9.11 3.32 -5.83
N ALA A 19 -9.46 4.61 -5.84
CA ALA A 19 -9.60 5.39 -7.04
C ALA A 19 -8.22 5.38 -7.69
N ALA A 20 -7.84 4.21 -8.22
CA ALA A 20 -6.95 4.11 -9.34
C ALA A 20 -7.70 4.80 -10.47
N CYS A 21 -7.63 6.12 -10.48
CA CYS A 21 -7.82 6.89 -11.69
C CYS A 21 -6.65 6.51 -12.60
N ALA A 22 -6.76 5.34 -13.23
CA ALA A 22 -6.05 5.05 -14.46
C ALA A 22 -6.58 6.06 -15.48
N GLY A 23 -6.00 7.26 -15.45
CA GLY A 23 -6.15 8.19 -16.56
C GLY A 23 -5.63 7.48 -17.81
N PRO A 24 -6.35 7.53 -18.95
CA PRO A 24 -5.86 6.93 -20.17
C PRO A 24 -4.49 7.52 -20.47
N ALA A 25 -3.49 6.65 -20.66
CA ALA A 25 -2.21 7.05 -21.20
C ALA A 25 -2.49 7.70 -22.56
N ALA A 26 -2.39 9.03 -22.63
CA ALA A 26 -2.58 9.75 -23.86
C ALA A 26 -1.46 9.34 -24.82
N GLU A 27 -1.81 8.53 -25.81
CA GLU A 27 -1.00 8.20 -26.97
C GLU A 27 -0.69 9.53 -27.69
N THR A 28 0.51 10.07 -27.48
CA THR A 28 0.98 11.27 -28.17
C THR A 28 1.53 10.87 -29.52
N ASP A 29 0.64 10.61 -30.47
CA ASP A 29 1.00 10.51 -31.88
C ASP A 29 1.57 11.85 -32.36
N GLY A 30 2.81 11.79 -32.86
CA GLY A 30 3.64 12.93 -33.15
C GLY A 30 3.08 13.85 -34.23
N LEU A 31 2.86 15.11 -33.86
CA LEU A 31 2.74 16.23 -34.80
C LEU A 31 4.03 17.04 -34.80
N PRO A 32 4.67 17.27 -35.97
CA PRO A 32 5.86 18.08 -36.07
C PRO A 32 5.50 19.56 -36.19
N GLY A 33 6.04 20.36 -35.27
CA GLY A 33 6.16 21.81 -35.45
C GLY A 33 5.00 22.62 -34.88
N SER A 34 5.14 23.06 -33.64
CA SER A 34 4.49 24.30 -33.18
C SER A 34 5.34 24.91 -32.07
N ASP A 35 6.01 25.99 -32.45
CA ASP A 35 6.69 26.96 -31.61
C ASP A 35 5.62 27.65 -30.75
N LEU A 36 5.35 27.10 -29.57
CA LEU A 36 4.35 27.63 -28.64
C LEU A 36 5.07 28.12 -27.39
N GLY A 37 5.19 29.44 -27.28
CA GLY A 37 5.45 30.14 -26.04
C GLY A 37 4.41 29.73 -25.00
N GLY A 38 4.72 28.67 -24.25
CA GLY A 38 3.87 28.15 -23.19
C GLY A 38 3.78 29.20 -22.10
N THR A 39 2.63 29.89 -22.05
CA THR A 39 2.20 30.59 -20.86
C THR A 39 2.16 29.59 -19.73
N GLN A 40 3.18 29.64 -18.86
CA GLN A 40 3.29 28.82 -17.68
C GLN A 40 2.05 29.09 -16.82
N GLU A 41 1.13 28.12 -16.74
CA GLU A 41 -0.06 28.28 -15.93
C GLU A 41 0.35 28.61 -14.49
N PRO A 42 -0.27 29.62 -13.87
CA PRO A 42 0.09 30.02 -12.52
C PRO A 42 -0.10 28.84 -11.55
N PHE A 43 0.99 28.42 -10.90
CA PHE A 43 0.96 27.38 -9.89
C PHE A 43 -0.07 27.73 -8.81
N ALA A 44 -1.02 26.82 -8.55
CA ALA A 44 -1.98 26.98 -7.47
C ALA A 44 -1.24 27.24 -6.14
N PRO A 45 -1.72 28.18 -5.30
CA PRO A 45 -1.03 28.52 -4.06
C PRO A 45 -0.95 27.31 -3.13
N ALA A 46 0.20 27.17 -2.47
CA ALA A 46 0.42 26.10 -1.51
C ALA A 46 -0.57 26.19 -0.34
N ARG A 47 -1.24 25.08 -0.04
CA ARG A 47 -2.29 25.00 0.98
C ARG A 47 -1.71 24.76 2.37
N ALA A 48 -2.28 25.44 3.35
CA ALA A 48 -2.05 25.15 4.76
C ALA A 48 -2.93 23.98 5.22
N LEU A 49 -2.49 23.30 6.27
CA LEU A 49 -3.27 22.26 6.93
C LEU A 49 -4.28 22.90 7.88
N ARG A 50 -5.51 22.38 7.94
CA ARG A 50 -6.54 22.86 8.87
C ARG A 50 -6.30 22.29 10.26
N ASP A 51 -6.44 23.08 11.32
CA ASP A 51 -6.13 22.68 12.71
C ASP A 51 -6.90 21.47 13.27
N ASP A 52 -8.01 21.09 12.64
CA ASP A 52 -8.89 20.01 13.08
C ASP A 52 -8.72 18.71 12.28
N TRP A 53 -7.82 18.65 11.29
CA TRP A 53 -7.63 17.48 10.42
C TRP A 53 -7.48 16.17 11.20
N ALA A 54 -6.65 16.18 12.25
CA ALA A 54 -6.35 15.01 13.07
C ALA A 54 -7.50 14.59 13.98
N ARG A 55 -8.40 15.50 14.35
CA ARG A 55 -9.47 15.29 15.34
C ARG A 55 -10.88 15.22 14.75
N SER A 56 -11.02 15.56 13.47
CA SER A 56 -12.29 15.49 12.75
C SER A 56 -12.91 14.09 12.79
N SER A 57 -14.22 13.97 12.62
CA SER A 57 -14.84 12.64 12.48
C SER A 57 -14.36 11.96 11.19
N PRO A 58 -14.36 10.61 11.07
CA PRO A 58 -13.99 9.93 9.83
C PRO A 58 -14.78 10.46 8.61
N TRP A 59 -16.09 10.60 8.74
CA TRP A 59 -16.96 11.17 7.70
C TRP A 59 -16.55 12.59 7.30
N SER A 60 -16.32 13.47 8.27
CA SER A 60 -15.90 14.85 8.00
C SER A 60 -14.51 14.92 7.37
N PHE A 61 -13.62 13.98 7.71
CA PHE A 61 -12.29 13.89 7.11
C PHE A 61 -12.39 13.48 5.63
N GLU A 62 -13.18 12.46 5.31
CA GLU A 62 -13.40 11.98 3.94
C GLU A 62 -14.05 13.04 3.04
N GLN A 63 -15.10 13.72 3.51
CA GLN A 63 -15.74 14.82 2.76
C GLN A 63 -14.72 15.91 2.40
N ARG A 64 -13.84 16.27 3.33
CA ARG A 64 -12.80 17.27 3.10
C ARG A 64 -11.70 16.79 2.17
N LEU A 65 -11.34 15.50 2.21
CA LEU A 65 -10.40 14.93 1.25
C LEU A 65 -10.93 15.05 -0.19
N ALA A 66 -12.22 14.79 -0.40
CA ALA A 66 -12.85 14.95 -1.70
C ALA A 66 -12.80 16.40 -2.21
N GLU A 67 -12.99 17.38 -1.32
CA GLU A 67 -12.88 18.82 -1.64
C GLU A 67 -11.44 19.28 -1.89
N LEU A 68 -10.45 18.60 -1.32
CA LEU A 68 -9.04 19.00 -1.43
C LEU A 68 -8.53 18.82 -2.86
N GLY A 69 -8.91 17.75 -3.56
CA GLY A 69 -8.28 17.36 -4.82
C GLY A 69 -6.79 17.10 -4.66
N LEU A 70 -6.01 17.29 -5.74
CA LEU A 70 -4.54 17.30 -5.66
C LEU A 70 -4.08 18.64 -5.08
N ALA A 71 -3.46 18.60 -3.90
CA ALA A 71 -3.03 19.79 -3.17
C ALA A 71 -1.49 19.91 -3.13
N ALA A 72 -0.96 21.08 -3.46
CA ALA A 72 0.41 21.41 -3.10
C ALA A 72 0.44 21.85 -1.62
N TRP A 73 0.99 21.02 -0.73
CA TRP A 73 1.11 21.37 0.69
C TRP A 73 2.24 22.37 0.91
N ASN A 74 2.03 23.37 1.76
CA ASN A 74 3.11 24.25 2.18
C ASN A 74 4.12 23.49 3.08
N PRO A 75 5.37 23.99 3.24
CA PRO A 75 6.40 23.28 4.01
C PRO A 75 6.03 23.02 5.48
N ALA A 76 5.27 23.94 6.11
CA ALA A 76 4.79 23.78 7.49
C ALA A 76 3.77 22.63 7.62
N ALA A 77 2.88 22.48 6.64
CA ALA A 77 1.93 21.37 6.56
C ALA A 77 2.68 20.04 6.36
N ILE A 78 3.64 19.97 5.43
CA ILE A 78 4.47 18.77 5.24
C ILE A 78 5.20 18.39 6.53
N THR A 79 5.79 19.36 7.23
CA THR A 79 6.48 19.12 8.50
C THR A 79 5.52 18.56 9.55
N THR A 80 4.33 19.16 9.66
CA THR A 80 3.28 18.71 10.59
C THR A 80 2.81 17.29 10.28
N LEU A 81 2.59 16.97 9.00
CA LEU A 81 2.17 15.65 8.54
C LEU A 81 3.27 14.61 8.75
N LYS A 82 4.53 14.96 8.47
CA LYS A 82 5.69 14.11 8.73
C LYS A 82 5.78 13.73 10.21
N THR A 83 5.73 14.72 11.11
CA THR A 83 5.73 14.45 12.55
C THR A 83 4.52 13.60 12.98
N ALA A 84 3.39 13.77 12.32
CA ALA A 84 2.20 12.98 12.62
C ALA A 84 2.29 11.52 12.15
N LEU A 85 3.05 11.21 11.09
CA LEU A 85 3.33 9.83 10.68
C LEU A 85 4.08 9.05 11.78
N ASP A 86 4.95 9.74 12.53
CA ASP A 86 5.70 9.12 13.63
C ASP A 86 4.85 8.90 14.89
N GLY A 87 3.65 9.50 14.97
CA GLY A 87 2.81 9.52 16.17
C GLY A 87 1.87 8.33 16.37
N GLY A 88 1.86 7.35 15.45
CA GLY A 88 0.98 6.18 15.49
C GLY A 88 -0.52 6.48 15.31
N GLU A 89 -1.33 5.42 15.43
CA GLU A 89 -2.80 5.44 15.44
C GLU A 89 -3.47 6.05 14.18
N LEU A 90 -4.73 6.48 14.34
CA LEU A 90 -5.53 7.13 13.30
C LEU A 90 -4.89 8.42 12.79
N LYS A 91 -4.08 9.10 13.61
CA LYS A 91 -3.40 10.34 13.21
C LYS A 91 -2.35 10.08 12.15
N ALA A 92 -1.55 9.01 12.28
CA ALA A 92 -0.59 8.59 11.27
C ALA A 92 -1.29 8.18 9.96
N VAL A 93 -2.37 7.41 10.04
CA VAL A 93 -3.19 7.04 8.86
C VAL A 93 -3.69 8.29 8.12
N ARG A 94 -4.28 9.25 8.84
CA ARG A 94 -4.77 10.50 8.23
C ARG A 94 -3.64 11.32 7.62
N ALA A 95 -2.46 11.34 8.25
CA ALA A 95 -1.30 12.03 7.71
C ALA A 95 -0.86 11.40 6.38
N ALA A 96 -0.77 10.06 6.33
CA ALA A 96 -0.46 9.32 5.12
C ALA A 96 -1.46 9.60 4.00
N VAL A 97 -2.77 9.61 4.28
CA VAL A 97 -3.80 9.92 3.29
C VAL A 97 -3.70 11.36 2.79
N LEU A 98 -3.46 12.35 3.66
CA LEU A 98 -3.30 13.75 3.24
C LEU A 98 -2.04 13.93 2.38
N LEU A 99 -0.94 13.27 2.72
CA LEU A 99 0.27 13.22 1.89
C LEU A 99 -0.01 12.50 0.56
N ALA A 100 -0.83 11.45 0.53
CA ALA A 100 -1.26 10.78 -0.70
C ALA A 100 -2.03 11.70 -1.66
N HIS A 101 -2.68 12.74 -1.15
CA HIS A 101 -3.36 13.79 -1.92
C HIS A 101 -2.45 14.99 -2.23
N GLY A 102 -1.20 14.93 -1.77
CA GLY A 102 -0.20 15.95 -1.97
C GLY A 102 0.43 15.95 -3.37
N ALA A 103 1.35 16.90 -3.58
CA ALA A 103 2.23 16.93 -4.75
C ALA A 103 3.41 15.95 -4.60
N GLU A 104 4.33 15.94 -5.56
CA GLU A 104 5.45 15.00 -5.62
C GLU A 104 6.37 15.01 -4.39
N ASN A 105 6.48 16.15 -3.67
CA ASN A 105 7.22 16.22 -2.42
C ASN A 105 6.63 15.34 -1.29
N SER A 106 5.34 15.01 -1.37
CA SER A 106 4.70 14.07 -0.44
C SER A 106 5.13 12.63 -0.68
N ARG A 107 5.44 12.24 -1.92
CA ARG A 107 5.98 10.91 -2.25
C ARG A 107 7.26 10.62 -1.49
N GLU A 108 8.22 11.54 -1.53
CA GLU A 108 9.50 11.33 -0.83
C GLU A 108 9.33 11.29 0.68
N THR A 109 8.38 12.07 1.23
CA THR A 109 8.06 12.03 2.67
C THR A 109 7.56 10.65 3.10
N LEU A 110 6.68 10.03 2.30
CA LEU A 110 6.16 8.68 2.56
C LEU A 110 7.25 7.61 2.41
N LEU A 111 8.08 7.70 1.36
CA LEU A 111 9.19 6.75 1.16
C LEU A 111 10.21 6.81 2.31
N LEU A 112 10.64 8.01 2.70
CA LEU A 112 11.57 8.19 3.82
C LEU A 112 11.00 7.66 5.14
N ARG A 113 9.68 7.79 5.34
CA ARG A 113 9.01 7.21 6.50
C ARG A 113 9.12 5.68 6.48
N LEU A 114 8.76 5.02 5.39
CA LEU A 114 8.87 3.56 5.28
C LEU A 114 10.33 3.07 5.39
N GLU A 115 11.27 3.81 4.82
CA GLU A 115 12.70 3.48 4.88
C GLU A 115 13.31 3.62 6.28
N SER A 116 12.65 4.32 7.20
CA SER A 116 13.03 4.34 8.61
C SER A 116 12.90 2.96 9.27
N ARG A 117 12.07 2.06 8.72
CA ARG A 117 11.91 0.66 9.16
C ARG A 117 11.61 0.55 10.66
N VAL A 118 10.82 1.47 11.18
CA VAL A 118 10.45 1.49 12.59
C VAL A 118 9.27 0.54 12.78
N LEU A 119 9.48 -0.49 13.60
CA LEU A 119 8.40 -1.36 14.05
C LEU A 119 7.61 -0.65 15.16
N SER A 120 6.29 -0.56 15.01
CA SER A 120 5.43 -0.09 16.09
C SER A 120 5.42 -1.08 17.27
N PRO A 121 5.38 -0.61 18.53
CA PRO A 121 5.22 -1.49 19.69
C PRO A 121 3.83 -2.16 19.71
N GLU A 122 2.85 -1.55 19.05
CA GLU A 122 1.48 -2.03 18.96
C GLU A 122 1.14 -2.42 17.53
N ARG A 123 0.38 -3.50 17.37
CA ARG A 123 -0.06 -3.99 16.05
C ARG A 123 -0.74 -2.91 15.21
N ALA A 124 -1.58 -2.08 15.82
CA ALA A 124 -2.32 -1.05 15.10
C ALA A 124 -1.46 0.18 14.74
N GLY A 125 -0.26 0.32 15.31
CA GLY A 125 0.57 1.49 15.07
C GLY A 125 1.23 1.51 13.70
N ASP A 126 1.35 0.36 13.02
CA ASP A 126 1.89 0.26 11.66
C ASP A 126 0.84 0.57 10.58
N ALA A 127 -0.43 0.81 10.95
CA ALA A 127 -1.49 1.15 10.00
C ALA A 127 -1.17 2.41 9.18
N GLY A 128 -0.47 3.38 9.77
CA GLY A 128 0.01 4.56 9.06
C GLY A 128 1.01 4.22 7.95
N ASP A 129 1.92 3.26 8.21
CA ASP A 129 2.93 2.83 7.25
C ASP A 129 2.34 1.93 6.16
N VAL A 130 1.37 1.07 6.48
CA VAL A 130 0.59 0.33 5.47
C VAL A 130 -0.11 1.31 4.51
N VAL A 131 -0.78 2.34 5.04
CA VAL A 131 -1.45 3.35 4.20
C VAL A 131 -0.44 4.19 3.41
N ALA A 132 0.73 4.50 4.00
CA ALA A 132 1.81 5.19 3.30
C ALA A 132 2.34 4.36 2.12
N ALA A 133 2.54 3.05 2.29
CA ALA A 133 2.93 2.14 1.22
C ALA A 133 1.86 2.08 0.13
N ALA A 134 0.58 1.88 0.48
CA ALA A 134 -0.53 1.84 -0.46
C ALA A 134 -0.65 3.15 -1.27
N ALA A 135 -0.49 4.30 -0.62
CA ALA A 135 -0.53 5.62 -1.25
C ALA A 135 0.50 5.79 -2.37
N LEU A 136 1.65 5.11 -2.27
CA LEU A 136 2.72 5.20 -3.26
C LEU A 136 2.37 4.56 -4.60
N ALA A 137 1.30 3.76 -4.69
CA ALA A 137 0.80 3.22 -5.96
C ALA A 137 0.52 4.30 -7.01
N ARG A 138 0.10 5.50 -6.56
CA ARG A 138 -0.17 6.65 -7.43
C ARG A 138 1.08 7.19 -8.14
N TRP A 139 2.26 6.89 -7.60
CA TRP A 139 3.55 7.34 -8.13
C TRP A 139 4.50 6.15 -8.37
N ALA A 140 3.95 4.98 -8.69
CA ALA A 140 4.70 3.74 -8.90
C ALA A 140 5.50 3.76 -10.22
N ASP A 141 6.43 4.70 -10.34
CA ASP A 141 7.50 4.63 -11.33
C ASP A 141 8.51 3.53 -10.96
N GLU A 142 9.43 3.24 -11.88
CA GLU A 142 10.44 2.19 -11.69
C GLU A 142 11.27 2.42 -10.41
N LYS A 143 11.70 3.68 -10.16
CA LYS A 143 12.50 4.04 -8.99
C LYS A 143 11.76 3.81 -7.68
N THR A 144 10.50 4.23 -7.60
CA THR A 144 9.64 4.05 -6.43
C THR A 144 9.38 2.57 -6.20
N SER A 145 9.09 1.83 -7.26
CA SER A 145 8.84 0.39 -7.21
C SER A 145 10.06 -0.40 -6.75
N LEU A 146 11.27 -0.05 -7.18
CA LEU A 146 12.52 -0.68 -6.70
C LEU A 146 12.77 -0.44 -5.21
N ARG A 147 12.50 0.79 -4.71
CA ARG A 147 12.60 1.10 -3.27
C ARG A 147 11.59 0.28 -2.46
N LEU A 148 10.35 0.19 -2.93
CA LEU A 148 9.31 -0.62 -2.29
C LEU A 148 9.63 -2.12 -2.32
N ALA A 149 10.18 -2.63 -3.44
CA ALA A 149 10.65 -4.01 -3.53
C ALA A 149 11.76 -4.31 -2.52
N ALA A 150 12.71 -3.37 -2.33
CA ALA A 150 13.75 -3.51 -1.32
C ALA A 150 13.20 -3.52 0.11
N LEU A 151 12.12 -2.77 0.39
CA LEU A 151 11.42 -2.80 1.67
C LEU A 151 10.63 -4.10 1.87
N ALA A 152 10.14 -4.74 0.80
CA ALA A 152 9.40 -5.99 0.91
C ALA A 152 10.32 -7.22 1.04
N VAL A 153 11.31 -7.36 0.16
CA VAL A 153 12.09 -8.60 -0.04
C VAL A 153 13.59 -8.36 -0.22
N GLY A 154 14.08 -7.14 0.03
CA GLY A 154 15.51 -6.81 -0.08
C GLY A 154 16.35 -7.34 1.09
N GLU A 155 17.63 -6.96 1.11
CA GLU A 155 18.59 -7.38 2.17
C GLU A 155 18.18 -6.92 3.58
N ARG A 156 17.47 -5.79 3.67
CA ARG A 156 16.98 -5.19 4.90
C ARG A 156 15.51 -4.84 4.71
N PRO A 157 14.60 -5.84 4.71
CA PRO A 157 13.18 -5.57 4.54
C PRO A 157 12.65 -4.78 5.73
N HIS A 158 11.45 -4.20 5.58
CA HIS A 158 10.71 -3.62 6.68
C HIS A 158 10.43 -4.71 7.74
N PRO A 159 10.51 -4.43 9.06
CA PRO A 159 10.30 -5.46 10.08
C PRO A 159 8.85 -5.95 10.17
N ASP A 160 7.88 -5.07 9.86
CA ASP A 160 6.46 -5.42 9.89
C ASP A 160 5.99 -6.11 8.59
N LEU A 161 5.29 -7.25 8.74
CA LEU A 161 4.80 -8.07 7.62
C LEU A 161 3.71 -7.36 6.81
N GLU A 162 2.78 -6.65 7.47
CA GLU A 162 1.67 -5.99 6.79
C GLU A 162 2.21 -4.88 5.86
N VAL A 163 3.19 -4.10 6.33
CA VAL A 163 3.90 -3.10 5.52
C VAL A 163 4.67 -3.74 4.36
N ARG A 164 5.39 -4.84 4.59
CA ARG A 164 6.11 -5.57 3.52
C ARG A 164 5.15 -6.05 2.43
N VAL A 165 3.99 -6.60 2.81
CA VAL A 165 2.96 -7.06 1.87
C VAL A 165 2.45 -5.92 1.01
N GLU A 166 2.15 -4.77 1.61
CA GLU A 166 1.67 -3.62 0.85
C GLU A 166 2.76 -3.07 -0.09
N CYS A 167 4.02 -3.00 0.37
CA CYS A 167 5.15 -2.61 -0.48
C CYS A 167 5.33 -3.56 -1.67
N ALA A 168 5.25 -4.87 -1.45
CA ALA A 168 5.33 -5.87 -2.52
C ALA A 168 4.16 -5.75 -3.49
N ALA A 169 2.94 -5.56 -2.99
CA ALA A 169 1.74 -5.41 -3.80
C ALA A 169 1.84 -4.19 -4.73
N VAL A 170 2.28 -3.04 -4.21
CA VAL A 170 2.48 -1.83 -5.00
C VAL A 170 3.62 -1.99 -6.01
N ALA A 171 4.76 -2.54 -5.59
CA ALA A 171 5.91 -2.74 -6.45
C ALA A 171 5.64 -3.75 -7.58
N LEU A 172 4.86 -4.81 -7.32
CA LEU A 172 4.57 -5.87 -8.30
C LEU A 172 3.95 -5.32 -9.59
N ASN A 173 3.08 -4.31 -9.48
CA ASN A 173 2.42 -3.71 -10.63
C ASN A 173 3.34 -2.77 -11.42
N GLY A 174 4.34 -2.16 -10.77
CA GLY A 174 5.34 -1.29 -11.41
C GLY A 174 6.60 -2.00 -11.90
N GLN A 175 6.70 -3.32 -11.77
CA GLN A 175 7.88 -4.12 -12.14
C GLN A 175 7.59 -5.16 -13.24
N ALA A 176 8.65 -5.61 -13.90
CA ALA A 176 8.62 -6.65 -14.92
C ALA A 176 9.74 -7.67 -14.72
N GLY A 177 9.66 -8.80 -15.44
CA GLY A 177 10.72 -9.82 -15.47
C GLY A 177 11.00 -10.47 -14.12
N GLU A 178 12.29 -10.63 -13.81
CA GLU A 178 12.74 -11.36 -12.62
C GLU A 178 12.30 -10.68 -11.32
N GLU A 179 12.30 -9.35 -11.27
CA GLU A 179 11.91 -8.62 -10.06
C GLU A 179 10.43 -8.83 -9.72
N ALA A 180 9.56 -8.75 -10.74
CA ALA A 180 8.14 -9.07 -10.58
C ALA A 180 7.94 -10.54 -10.15
N SER A 181 8.70 -11.47 -10.73
CA SER A 181 8.64 -12.89 -10.39
C SER A 181 9.09 -13.15 -8.95
N ARG A 182 10.13 -12.45 -8.48
CA ARG A 182 10.62 -12.49 -7.10
C ARG A 182 9.56 -12.00 -6.12
N LEU A 183 8.95 -10.85 -6.38
CA LEU A 183 7.87 -10.29 -5.55
C LEU A 183 6.65 -11.22 -5.51
N ALA A 184 6.24 -11.75 -6.66
CA ALA A 184 5.12 -12.68 -6.76
C ALA A 184 5.37 -13.98 -5.97
N ARG A 185 6.57 -14.58 -6.10
CA ARG A 185 6.95 -15.76 -5.30
C ARG A 185 6.88 -15.45 -3.81
N TRP A 186 7.41 -14.31 -3.37
CA TRP A 186 7.33 -13.92 -1.97
C TRP A 186 5.89 -13.73 -1.49
N LEU A 187 5.00 -13.13 -2.28
CA LEU A 187 3.58 -13.02 -1.94
C LEU A 187 2.90 -14.40 -1.87
N VAL A 188 3.29 -15.36 -2.70
CA VAL A 188 2.82 -16.77 -2.58
C VAL A 188 3.31 -17.40 -1.28
N ARG A 189 4.54 -17.12 -0.83
CA ARG A 189 5.04 -17.55 0.50
C ARG A 189 4.15 -17.02 1.62
N VAL A 190 3.70 -15.76 1.52
CA VAL A 190 2.74 -15.19 2.47
C VAL A 190 1.43 -15.99 2.47
N LEU A 191 0.93 -16.46 1.31
CA LEU A 191 -0.25 -17.34 1.25
C LEU A 191 -0.02 -18.73 1.85
N HIS A 192 1.22 -19.23 1.83
CA HIS A 192 1.55 -20.49 2.50
C HIS A 192 1.66 -20.35 4.03
N ALA A 193 1.85 -19.14 4.54
CA ALA A 193 2.00 -18.91 5.98
C ALA A 193 0.82 -19.47 6.79
N GLY A 194 1.12 -20.20 7.87
CA GLY A 194 0.15 -20.88 8.72
C GLY A 194 -0.51 -22.11 8.10
N THR A 195 -0.02 -22.61 6.96
CA THR A 195 -0.49 -23.85 6.31
C THR A 195 0.62 -24.93 6.34
N PRO A 196 0.31 -26.21 6.04
CA PRO A 196 1.35 -27.24 5.94
C PRO A 196 2.46 -26.95 4.92
N ALA A 197 2.19 -26.12 3.90
CA ALA A 197 3.20 -25.76 2.89
C ALA A 197 4.29 -24.82 3.42
N GLU A 198 4.07 -24.13 4.55
CA GLU A 198 5.07 -23.26 5.18
C GLU A 198 6.36 -24.03 5.52
N ALA A 199 6.26 -25.33 5.85
CA ALA A 199 7.42 -26.15 6.20
C ALA A 199 8.46 -26.26 5.07
N GLY A 200 8.05 -26.12 3.80
CA GLY A 200 8.95 -26.12 2.65
C GLY A 200 9.63 -24.77 2.41
N ASP A 201 9.12 -23.70 3.00
CA ASP A 201 9.61 -22.34 2.80
C ASP A 201 9.37 -21.48 4.05
N ALA A 202 10.29 -21.61 5.00
CA ALA A 202 10.17 -20.95 6.29
C ALA A 202 10.12 -19.42 6.13
N PRO A 203 9.23 -18.73 6.88
CA PRO A 203 9.09 -17.29 6.81
C PRO A 203 10.36 -16.57 7.25
N ASP A 204 10.70 -15.47 6.57
CA ASP A 204 11.79 -14.56 6.92
C ASP A 204 11.30 -13.30 7.67
N TRP A 205 10.10 -13.37 8.24
CA TRP A 205 9.48 -12.34 9.07
C TRP A 205 9.18 -12.88 10.47
N THR A 206 8.95 -11.98 11.42
CA THR A 206 8.52 -12.36 12.77
C THR A 206 7.19 -13.12 12.69
N PRO A 207 7.09 -14.34 13.26
CA PRO A 207 5.85 -15.10 13.27
C PRO A 207 4.70 -14.29 13.90
N THR A 208 3.53 -14.35 13.27
CA THR A 208 2.32 -13.68 13.74
C THR A 208 1.13 -14.60 13.55
N THR A 209 0.18 -14.56 14.50
CA THR A 209 -1.08 -15.32 14.40
C THR A 209 -2.16 -14.58 13.60
N PHE A 210 -1.92 -13.31 13.24
CA PHE A 210 -2.90 -12.45 12.58
C PHE A 210 -2.67 -12.33 11.07
N LEU A 211 -2.61 -13.47 10.38
CA LEU A 211 -2.24 -13.52 8.96
C LEU A 211 -3.37 -13.13 7.99
N ALA A 212 -4.63 -13.09 8.43
CA ALA A 212 -5.78 -12.96 7.54
C ALA A 212 -5.71 -11.72 6.63
N TRP A 213 -5.31 -10.56 7.18
CA TRP A 213 -5.15 -9.33 6.40
C TRP A 213 -4.01 -9.46 5.38
N ALA A 214 -2.82 -9.88 5.83
CA ALA A 214 -1.64 -10.02 4.98
C ALA A 214 -1.88 -10.99 3.82
N LYS A 215 -2.52 -12.15 4.09
CA LYS A 215 -2.86 -13.14 3.07
C LYS A 215 -3.91 -12.62 2.09
N GLY A 216 -4.97 -11.98 2.61
CA GLY A 216 -6.01 -11.39 1.76
C GLY A 216 -5.45 -10.32 0.81
N ARG A 217 -4.57 -9.45 1.31
CA ARG A 217 -3.92 -8.40 0.52
C ARG A 217 -2.94 -8.97 -0.51
N ALA A 218 -2.13 -9.96 -0.12
CA ALA A 218 -1.21 -10.65 -1.03
C ALA A 218 -1.97 -11.35 -2.17
N ALA A 219 -3.05 -12.07 -1.85
CA ALA A 219 -3.89 -12.72 -2.84
C ALA A 219 -4.54 -11.71 -3.80
N ALA A 220 -5.01 -10.57 -3.29
CA ALA A 220 -5.57 -9.51 -4.13
C ALA A 220 -4.54 -8.98 -5.14
N ALA A 221 -3.30 -8.73 -4.71
CA ALA A 221 -2.23 -8.25 -5.59
C ALA A 221 -1.84 -9.30 -6.65
N LEU A 222 -1.74 -10.58 -6.25
CA LEU A 222 -1.46 -11.68 -7.18
C LEU A 222 -2.59 -11.87 -8.20
N ALA A 223 -3.85 -11.78 -7.76
CA ALA A 223 -5.02 -11.89 -8.62
C ALA A 223 -5.09 -10.75 -9.65
N GLU A 224 -4.86 -9.51 -9.21
CA GLU A 224 -4.78 -8.33 -10.08
C GLU A 224 -3.69 -8.52 -11.14
N ARG A 225 -2.47 -8.88 -10.73
CA ARG A 225 -1.35 -9.11 -11.66
C ARG A 225 -1.60 -10.26 -12.63
N ALA A 226 -2.25 -11.32 -12.18
CA ALA A 226 -2.58 -12.49 -13.00
C ALA A 226 -3.80 -12.25 -13.92
N GLY A 227 -4.54 -11.14 -13.74
CA GLY A 227 -5.75 -10.85 -14.49
C GLY A 227 -6.90 -11.83 -14.21
N ILE A 228 -6.99 -12.34 -12.97
CA ILE A 228 -8.04 -13.29 -12.56
C ILE A 228 -8.81 -12.78 -11.32
N PRO A 229 -10.04 -13.26 -11.06
CA PRO A 229 -10.75 -12.92 -9.83
C PRO A 229 -10.04 -13.42 -8.58
N ASN A 230 -10.02 -12.61 -7.51
CA ASN A 230 -9.54 -13.05 -6.21
C ASN A 230 -10.57 -13.99 -5.55
N ARG A 231 -10.21 -15.27 -5.40
CA ARG A 231 -11.03 -16.31 -4.74
C ARG A 231 -10.45 -16.77 -3.41
N PHE A 232 -9.34 -16.18 -2.97
CA PHE A 232 -8.66 -16.59 -1.76
C PHE A 232 -9.50 -16.28 -0.52
N CYS A 233 -9.68 -17.26 0.36
CA CYS A 233 -10.33 -17.10 1.66
C CYS A 233 -9.35 -17.49 2.77
N ALA A 234 -8.92 -16.53 3.59
CA ALA A 234 -7.93 -16.78 4.65
C ALA A 234 -8.44 -17.74 5.73
N ASP A 235 -9.76 -17.76 5.96
CA ASP A 235 -10.42 -18.66 6.91
C ASP A 235 -10.90 -19.97 6.26
N GLY A 236 -10.65 -20.15 4.96
CA GLY A 236 -10.96 -21.37 4.22
C GLY A 236 -10.08 -22.54 4.63
N SER A 237 -10.40 -23.74 4.15
CA SER A 237 -9.56 -24.92 4.40
C SER A 237 -8.16 -24.75 3.82
N PHE A 238 -7.16 -25.43 4.40
CA PHE A 238 -5.81 -25.40 3.85
C PHE A 238 -5.75 -25.89 2.40
N ALA A 239 -6.57 -26.88 2.02
CA ALA A 239 -6.64 -27.36 0.65
C ALA A 239 -7.06 -26.25 -0.33
N GLU A 240 -8.12 -25.50 0.00
CA GLU A 240 -8.59 -24.37 -0.82
C GLU A 240 -7.55 -23.25 -0.91
N GLN A 241 -6.91 -22.90 0.21
CA GLN A 241 -5.87 -21.88 0.24
C GLN A 241 -4.68 -22.24 -0.67
N LEU A 242 -4.23 -23.51 -0.61
CA LEU A 242 -3.12 -24.00 -1.41
C LEU A 242 -3.48 -24.16 -2.89
N GLU A 243 -4.71 -24.53 -3.21
CA GLU A 243 -5.19 -24.58 -4.60
C GLU A 243 -5.15 -23.21 -5.27
N VAL A 244 -5.63 -22.16 -4.57
CA VAL A 244 -5.60 -20.78 -5.08
C VAL A 244 -4.16 -20.27 -5.20
N ALA A 245 -3.29 -20.56 -4.22
CA ALA A 245 -1.87 -20.20 -4.31
C ALA A 245 -1.18 -20.87 -5.53
N LEU A 246 -1.47 -22.14 -5.79
CA LEU A 246 -0.97 -22.86 -6.97
C LEU A 246 -1.54 -22.30 -8.29
N GLU A 247 -2.79 -21.84 -8.30
CA GLU A 247 -3.34 -21.13 -9.46
C GLU A 247 -2.54 -19.85 -9.77
N PHE A 248 -2.24 -19.03 -8.76
CA PHE A 248 -1.41 -17.83 -8.96
C PHE A 248 -0.02 -18.18 -9.50
N SER A 249 0.66 -19.17 -8.92
CA SER A 249 1.98 -19.61 -9.40
C SER A 249 1.95 -20.05 -10.87
N ARG A 250 0.92 -20.80 -11.28
CA ARG A 250 0.77 -21.23 -12.69
C ARG A 250 0.52 -20.06 -13.64
N ARG A 251 -0.36 -19.12 -13.26
CA ARG A 251 -0.74 -17.97 -14.09
C ARG A 251 0.40 -16.97 -14.25
N LEU A 252 1.23 -16.83 -13.23
CA LEU A 252 2.39 -15.93 -13.22
C LEU A 252 3.68 -16.62 -13.67
N HIS A 253 3.59 -17.88 -14.13
CA HIS A 253 4.73 -18.68 -14.59
C HIS A 253 5.88 -18.76 -13.57
N LEU A 254 5.52 -18.84 -12.28
CA LEU A 254 6.50 -18.97 -11.21
C LEU A 254 7.02 -20.41 -11.23
N ALA A 255 8.34 -20.55 -11.32
CA ALA A 255 8.97 -21.85 -11.12
C ALA A 255 8.62 -22.39 -9.72
N PRO A 256 8.40 -23.71 -9.59
CA PRO A 256 8.16 -24.36 -8.30
C PRO A 256 9.35 -24.21 -7.34
#